data_AF-A0A9W4I3Y5-F1
#
_entry.id   AF-A0A9W4I3Y5-F1
#
_cell.length_a   1.000
_cell.length_b   1.000
_cell.length_c   1.000
_cell.angle_alpha   90.00
_cell.angle_beta   90.00
_cell.angle_gamma   90.00
#
_symmetry.space_group_name_H-M   'P 1'
#
loop_
_entity.id
_entity.type
_entity.pdbx_description
1 polymer ?
#
loop_
_entity_poly.entity_id
_entity_poly.type
_entity_poly.pdbx_seq_one_letter_code
_entity_poly.pdbx_strand_id
1 'polypeptide(L)'
;MTVKAYFLPSVLATHSKVSNFDLIVQAIRSLPEARAGAFQALELLTEFTQKDPLGTALECDTLGIDCVPKEYARLKIYLRSRCTSFDSVRSIMTLGGRIQSPENERAFRDLFELWQALFFPGKQQVISTGGDLQPCAHRTAGVLYYFDFSKTKPKPVPKVYLPVRHYGKSDHQIATALCTYMKRRDKQQEAHQYLSALKEIFTSRELENSLGAQTYIACAIKGGQLMITLYINPRIYSKPASRL
;
A
#
# COMPACT_ATOMS: atom_id res chain seq x y z
N MET A 1 6.28 17.98 10.28
CA MET A 1 5.71 16.63 10.50
C MET A 1 4.25 16.80 10.88
N THR A 2 3.34 16.01 10.31
CA THR A 2 1.90 16.12 10.58
C THR A 2 1.42 14.86 11.30
N VAL A 3 0.75 15.03 12.44
CA VAL A 3 0.16 13.93 13.21
C VAL A 3 -1.00 13.31 12.44
N LYS A 4 -1.14 11.98 12.55
CA LYS A 4 -2.25 11.22 11.95
C LYS A 4 -2.81 10.25 12.98
N ALA A 5 -4.13 10.17 13.07
CA ALA A 5 -4.82 9.19 13.88
C ALA A 5 -5.27 8.00 13.01
N TYR A 6 -5.20 6.79 13.55
CA TYR A 6 -5.61 5.56 12.90
C TYR A 6 -6.64 4.85 13.76
N PHE A 7 -7.80 4.54 13.18
CA PHE A 7 -8.92 3.91 13.84
C PHE A 7 -9.15 2.52 13.24
N LEU A 8 -9.17 1.51 14.11
CA LEU A 8 -9.46 0.13 13.73
C LEU A 8 -10.92 -0.17 14.10
N PRO A 9 -11.84 -0.22 13.13
CA PRO A 9 -13.28 -0.29 13.40
C PRO A 9 -13.77 -1.66 13.89
N SER A 10 -12.93 -2.70 13.89
CA SER A 10 -13.38 -4.09 13.95
C SER A 10 -14.25 -4.42 15.17
N VAL A 11 -13.87 -3.96 16.37
CA VAL A 11 -14.66 -4.22 17.58
C VAL A 11 -16.05 -3.61 17.46
N LEU A 12 -16.14 -2.33 17.07
CA LEU A 12 -17.40 -1.62 16.94
C LEU A 12 -18.24 -2.18 15.78
N ALA A 13 -17.62 -2.50 14.65
CA ALA A 13 -18.29 -3.07 13.49
C ALA A 13 -18.93 -4.44 13.81
N THR A 14 -18.21 -5.29 14.54
CA THR A 14 -18.74 -6.58 15.03
C THR A 14 -19.94 -6.37 15.97
N HIS A 15 -19.84 -5.47 16.95
CA HIS A 15 -20.96 -5.18 17.85
C HIS A 15 -22.19 -4.62 17.12
N SER A 16 -21.97 -3.74 16.14
CA SER A 16 -23.02 -3.12 15.33
C SER A 16 -23.53 -3.99 14.18
N LYS A 17 -22.97 -5.20 13.98
CA LYS A 17 -23.32 -6.15 12.91
C LYS A 17 -23.26 -5.54 11.51
N VAL A 18 -22.28 -4.67 11.27
CA VAL A 18 -21.99 -4.05 9.96
C VAL A 18 -20.54 -4.35 9.57
N SER A 19 -20.21 -4.23 8.29
CA SER A 19 -18.82 -4.36 7.87
C SER A 19 -17.97 -3.17 8.36
N ASN A 20 -16.65 -3.37 8.48
CA ASN A 20 -15.72 -2.28 8.77
C ASN A 20 -15.85 -1.12 7.77
N PHE A 21 -16.06 -1.45 6.50
CA PHE A 21 -16.23 -0.46 5.42
C PHE A 21 -17.52 0.33 5.59
N ASP A 22 -18.65 -0.36 5.81
CA ASP A 22 -19.95 0.30 5.99
C ASP A 22 -19.96 1.21 7.22
N LEU A 23 -19.36 0.78 8.33
CA LEU A 23 -19.25 1.60 9.53
C LEU A 23 -18.47 2.91 9.26
N ILE A 24 -17.34 2.81 8.54
CA ILE A 24 -16.54 3.97 8.15
C ILE A 24 -17.33 4.89 7.21
N VAL A 25 -17.98 4.33 6.19
CA VAL A 25 -18.77 5.10 5.21
C VAL A 25 -19.94 5.81 5.90
N GLN A 26 -20.67 5.13 6.79
CA GLN A 26 -21.74 5.71 7.58
C GLN A 26 -21.25 6.85 8.47
N ALA A 27 -20.10 6.68 9.14
CA ALA A 27 -19.50 7.73 9.96
C ALA A 27 -19.13 8.97 9.13
N ILE A 28 -18.54 8.79 7.94
CA ILE A 28 -18.19 9.91 7.06
C ILE A 28 -19.45 10.61 6.53
N ARG A 29 -20.46 9.84 6.08
CA ARG A 29 -21.73 10.39 5.57
C ARG A 29 -22.56 11.11 6.64
N SER A 30 -22.30 10.84 7.93
CA SER A 30 -22.95 11.55 9.03
C SER A 30 -22.47 13.00 9.19
N LEU A 31 -21.30 13.35 8.62
CA LEU A 31 -20.72 14.68 8.72
C LEU A 31 -21.57 15.73 7.98
N PRO A 32 -21.74 16.95 8.53
CA PRO A 32 -22.44 18.03 7.85
C PRO A 32 -21.88 18.34 6.46
N GLU A 33 -20.54 18.28 6.31
CA GLU A 33 -19.89 18.51 5.02
C GLU A 33 -20.27 17.45 3.99
N ALA A 34 -20.40 16.18 4.38
CA ALA A 34 -20.82 15.12 3.47
C ALA A 34 -22.25 15.34 2.99
N ARG A 35 -23.16 15.77 3.89
CA ARG A 35 -24.55 16.13 3.54
C ARG A 35 -24.63 17.34 2.62
N ALA A 36 -23.65 18.23 2.70
CA ALA A 36 -23.48 19.38 1.79
C ALA A 36 -22.78 19.02 0.46
N GLY A 37 -22.50 17.74 0.19
CA GLY A 37 -21.91 17.27 -1.07
C GLY A 37 -20.37 17.18 -1.09
N ALA A 38 -19.70 17.29 0.06
CA ALA A 38 -18.27 17.00 0.15
C ALA A 38 -17.99 15.49 0.04
N PHE A 39 -16.71 15.14 -0.14
CA PHE A 39 -16.22 13.75 -0.19
C PHE A 39 -16.76 12.92 -1.37
N GLN A 40 -16.99 13.53 -2.53
CA GLN A 40 -17.43 12.83 -3.76
C GLN A 40 -16.56 11.61 -4.12
N ALA A 41 -15.26 11.69 -3.84
CA ALA A 41 -14.33 10.58 -4.02
C ALA A 41 -14.70 9.31 -3.21
N LEU A 42 -15.38 9.46 -2.07
CA LEU A 42 -15.89 8.34 -1.27
C LEU A 42 -16.94 7.55 -2.06
N GLU A 43 -17.83 8.23 -2.78
CA GLU A 43 -18.90 7.59 -3.54
C GLU A 43 -18.35 6.74 -4.68
N LEU A 44 -17.27 7.20 -5.35
CA LEU A 44 -16.57 6.38 -6.34
C LEU A 44 -15.97 5.11 -5.74
N LEU A 45 -15.38 5.19 -4.53
CA LEU A 45 -14.86 4.01 -3.86
C LEU A 45 -16.00 3.08 -3.44
N THR A 46 -17.08 3.62 -2.85
CA THR A 46 -18.24 2.84 -2.43
C THR A 46 -18.87 2.10 -3.60
N GLU A 47 -19.04 2.77 -4.75
CA GLU A 47 -19.55 2.12 -5.96
C GLU A 47 -18.65 0.97 -6.42
N PHE A 48 -17.32 1.18 -6.46
CA PHE A 48 -16.37 0.13 -6.81
C PHE A 48 -16.48 -1.06 -5.86
N THR A 49 -16.53 -0.83 -4.55
CA THR A 49 -16.64 -1.90 -3.54
C THR A 49 -17.98 -2.65 -3.58
N GLN A 50 -19.01 -2.10 -4.22
CA GLN A 50 -20.33 -2.72 -4.32
C GLN A 50 -20.58 -3.42 -5.66
N LYS A 51 -19.99 -2.91 -6.75
CA LYS A 51 -20.33 -3.34 -8.11
C LYS A 51 -19.22 -4.09 -8.85
N ASP A 52 -17.97 -4.01 -8.39
CA ASP A 52 -16.82 -4.64 -9.04
C ASP A 52 -16.40 -5.92 -8.31
N PRO A 53 -16.16 -7.06 -8.99
CA PRO A 53 -15.74 -8.30 -8.35
C PRO A 53 -14.47 -8.17 -7.50
N LEU A 54 -13.49 -7.34 -7.93
CA LEU A 54 -12.30 -7.09 -7.13
C LEU A 54 -12.61 -6.18 -5.94
N GLY A 55 -13.54 -5.23 -6.13
CA GLY A 55 -13.97 -4.30 -5.10
C GLY A 55 -14.77 -4.97 -3.98
N THR A 56 -15.69 -5.87 -4.31
CA THR A 56 -16.53 -6.60 -3.33
C THR A 56 -15.72 -7.56 -2.47
N ALA A 57 -14.58 -8.02 -2.96
CA ALA A 57 -13.65 -8.88 -2.23
C ALA A 57 -12.65 -8.10 -1.33
N LEU A 58 -12.69 -6.76 -1.30
CA LEU A 58 -11.78 -5.97 -0.48
C LEU A 58 -12.13 -6.04 1.01
N GLU A 59 -11.11 -6.32 1.82
CA GLU A 59 -11.20 -6.33 3.28
C GLU A 59 -10.81 -4.94 3.84
N CYS A 60 -11.70 -4.27 4.58
CA CYS A 60 -11.39 -2.97 5.17
C CYS A 60 -10.71 -3.12 6.54
N ASP A 61 -9.49 -2.57 6.67
CA ASP A 61 -8.63 -2.71 7.85
C ASP A 61 -8.72 -1.49 8.79
N THR A 62 -8.66 -0.26 8.25
CA THR A 62 -8.37 0.94 9.07
C THR A 62 -8.87 2.23 8.39
N LEU A 63 -9.28 3.21 9.20
CA LEU A 63 -9.47 4.60 8.79
C LEU A 63 -8.32 5.46 9.34
N GLY A 64 -7.59 6.15 8.47
CA GLY A 64 -6.58 7.14 8.83
C GLY A 64 -7.10 8.57 8.63
N ILE A 65 -6.77 9.48 9.54
CA ILE A 65 -7.18 10.89 9.49
C ILE A 65 -5.95 11.78 9.74
N ASP A 66 -5.77 12.82 8.92
CA ASP A 66 -4.77 13.86 9.19
C ASP A 66 -5.26 14.77 10.33
N CYS A 67 -4.47 14.92 11.40
CA CYS A 67 -4.79 15.78 12.56
C CYS A 67 -4.36 17.23 12.30
N VAL A 68 -5.07 17.87 11.37
CA VAL A 68 -4.88 19.26 10.93
C VAL A 68 -6.24 19.97 10.89
N PRO A 69 -6.30 21.30 10.68
CA PRO A 69 -7.58 21.97 10.48
C PRO A 69 -8.43 21.28 9.41
N LYS A 70 -9.75 21.23 9.66
CA LYS A 70 -10.71 20.37 8.94
C LYS A 70 -10.77 20.63 7.43
N GLU A 71 -10.38 21.81 6.99
CA GLU A 71 -10.29 22.25 5.60
C GLU A 71 -9.13 21.60 4.84
N TYR A 72 -8.07 21.19 5.56
CA TYR A 72 -6.90 20.51 5.00
C TYR A 72 -6.87 19.02 5.33
N ALA A 73 -7.71 18.56 6.26
CA ALA A 73 -7.75 17.19 6.71
C ALA A 73 -8.16 16.24 5.58
N ARG A 74 -7.43 15.14 5.48
CA ARG A 74 -7.70 14.05 4.54
C ARG A 74 -8.04 12.77 5.28
N LEU A 75 -8.96 12.02 4.71
CA LEU A 75 -9.35 10.69 5.16
C LEU A 75 -8.63 9.65 4.32
N LYS A 76 -8.25 8.52 4.92
CA LYS A 76 -7.59 7.41 4.23
C LYS A 76 -8.28 6.11 4.62
N ILE A 77 -8.90 5.44 3.66
CA ILE A 77 -9.52 4.14 3.91
C ILE A 77 -8.55 3.06 3.43
N TYR A 78 -8.14 2.18 4.34
CA TYR A 78 -7.20 1.10 4.09
C TYR A 78 -7.95 -0.18 3.75
N LEU A 79 -7.70 -0.70 2.55
CA LEU A 79 -8.37 -1.87 1.98
C LEU A 79 -7.34 -2.91 1.54
N ARG A 80 -7.59 -4.18 1.83
CA ARG A 80 -6.71 -5.29 1.51
C ARG A 80 -7.36 -6.19 0.48
N SER A 81 -6.59 -6.58 -0.53
CA SER A 81 -6.97 -7.59 -1.50
C SER A 81 -6.16 -8.86 -1.29
N ARG A 82 -6.83 -10.01 -1.39
CA ARG A 82 -6.18 -11.32 -1.44
C ARG A 82 -5.70 -11.69 -2.84
N CYS A 83 -6.19 -11.00 -3.87
CA CYS A 83 -5.61 -11.06 -5.21
C CYS A 83 -4.25 -10.35 -5.20
N THR A 84 -3.27 -10.98 -5.84
CA THR A 84 -1.87 -10.54 -5.84
C THR A 84 -1.27 -10.50 -7.24
N SER A 85 -2.07 -10.66 -8.30
CA SER A 85 -1.64 -10.40 -9.66
C SER A 85 -1.41 -8.89 -9.88
N PHE A 86 -0.49 -8.54 -10.77
CA PHE A 86 -0.29 -7.13 -11.11
C PHE A 86 -1.53 -6.51 -11.80
N ASP A 87 -2.29 -7.31 -12.54
CA ASP A 87 -3.58 -6.87 -13.11
C ASP A 87 -4.57 -6.46 -12.02
N SER A 88 -4.65 -7.23 -10.93
CA SER A 88 -5.50 -6.86 -9.79
C SER A 88 -5.03 -5.57 -9.13
N VAL A 89 -3.71 -5.37 -9.00
CA VAL A 89 -3.10 -4.13 -8.47
C VAL A 89 -3.51 -2.93 -9.32
N ARG A 90 -3.34 -3.02 -10.64
CA ARG A 90 -3.70 -1.94 -11.57
C ARG A 90 -5.20 -1.66 -11.55
N SER A 91 -6.03 -2.70 -11.58
CA SER A 91 -7.49 -2.56 -11.54
C SER A 91 -7.95 -1.87 -10.25
N ILE A 92 -7.49 -2.33 -9.08
CA ILE A 92 -7.85 -1.73 -7.79
C ILE A 92 -7.34 -0.30 -7.68
N MET A 93 -6.08 -0.03 -8.04
CA MET A 93 -5.54 1.33 -8.02
C MET A 93 -6.29 2.28 -8.95
N THR A 94 -6.92 1.79 -10.02
CA THR A 94 -7.74 2.60 -10.94
C THR A 94 -9.23 2.55 -10.62
N LEU A 95 -9.64 1.86 -9.54
CA LEU A 95 -11.04 1.57 -9.23
C LEU A 95 -11.79 0.97 -10.43
N GLY A 96 -11.20 -0.03 -11.08
CA GLY A 96 -11.72 -0.65 -12.30
C GLY A 96 -11.76 0.33 -13.48
N GLY A 97 -10.74 1.19 -13.62
CA GLY A 97 -10.65 2.20 -14.68
C GLY A 97 -11.32 3.56 -14.38
N ARG A 98 -12.14 3.68 -13.33
CA ARG A 98 -12.91 4.91 -12.98
C ARG A 98 -12.04 6.15 -12.73
N ILE A 99 -10.79 5.97 -12.28
CA ILE A 99 -9.85 7.07 -12.02
C ILE A 99 -8.58 7.00 -12.89
N GLN A 100 -8.63 6.29 -14.01
CA GLN A 100 -7.49 6.21 -14.93
C GLN A 100 -7.19 7.57 -15.59
N SER A 101 -5.90 7.82 -15.84
CA SER A 101 -5.40 8.99 -16.57
C SER A 101 -4.24 8.54 -17.46
N PRO A 102 -4.17 8.95 -18.75
CA PRO A 102 -3.06 8.59 -19.64
C PRO A 102 -1.68 8.97 -19.10
N GLU A 103 -1.60 10.04 -18.31
CA GLU A 103 -0.35 10.51 -17.69
C GLU A 103 0.25 9.47 -16.71
N ASN A 104 -0.58 8.58 -16.16
CA ASN A 104 -0.19 7.59 -15.16
C ASN A 104 0.36 6.30 -15.78
N GLU A 105 0.25 6.11 -17.11
CA GLU A 105 0.70 4.87 -17.75
C GLU A 105 2.19 4.62 -17.59
N ARG A 106 3.01 5.69 -17.60
CA ARG A 106 4.44 5.58 -17.31
C ARG A 106 4.67 5.09 -15.87
N ALA A 107 3.97 5.67 -14.90
CA ALA A 107 4.09 5.24 -13.50
C ALA A 107 3.62 3.78 -13.28
N PHE A 108 2.60 3.30 -14.00
CA PHE A 108 2.21 1.89 -13.94
C PHE A 108 3.27 0.96 -14.53
N ARG A 109 3.96 1.36 -15.62
CA ARG A 109 5.12 0.61 -16.13
C ARG A 109 6.25 0.59 -15.11
N ASP A 110 6.54 1.73 -14.48
CA ASP A 110 7.55 1.83 -13.43
C ASP A 110 7.21 0.98 -12.20
N LEU A 111 5.92 0.92 -11.84
CA LEU A 111 5.43 0.07 -10.75
C LEU A 111 5.51 -1.42 -11.11
N PHE A 112 5.26 -1.78 -12.37
CA PHE A 112 5.40 -3.15 -12.84
C PHE A 112 6.85 -3.61 -12.84
N GLU A 113 7.78 -2.77 -13.29
CA GLU A 113 9.22 -3.08 -13.23
C GLU A 113 9.69 -3.30 -11.78
N LEU A 114 9.21 -2.46 -10.85
CA LEU A 114 9.49 -2.64 -9.42
C LEU A 114 8.86 -3.94 -8.89
N TRP A 115 7.61 -4.22 -9.24
CA TRP A 115 6.92 -5.46 -8.87
C TRP A 115 7.71 -6.69 -9.33
N GLN A 116 8.17 -6.69 -10.58
CA GLN A 116 8.98 -7.78 -11.13
C GLN A 116 10.31 -7.95 -10.39
N ALA A 117 11.01 -6.85 -10.14
CA ALA A 117 12.29 -6.88 -9.42
C ALA A 117 12.15 -7.45 -8.00
N LEU A 118 11.03 -7.17 -7.32
CA LEU A 118 10.78 -7.61 -5.95
C LEU A 118 10.34 -9.08 -5.89
N PHE A 119 9.40 -9.51 -6.74
CA PHE A 119 8.70 -10.79 -6.58
C PHE A 119 9.11 -11.88 -7.58
N PHE A 120 9.83 -11.53 -8.65
CA PHE A 120 10.35 -12.48 -9.63
C PHE A 120 11.87 -12.35 -9.83
N PRO A 121 12.68 -12.29 -8.75
CA PRO A 121 14.11 -12.04 -8.87
C PRO A 121 14.81 -13.17 -9.62
N GLY A 122 15.64 -12.79 -10.60
CA GLY A 122 16.42 -13.71 -11.44
C GLY A 122 15.63 -14.37 -12.58
N LYS A 123 14.35 -14.05 -12.76
CA LYS A 123 13.60 -14.48 -13.95
C LYS A 123 13.80 -13.46 -15.08
N GLN A 124 13.85 -13.94 -16.32
CA GLN A 124 13.64 -13.07 -17.49
C GLN A 124 12.30 -12.34 -17.31
N GLN A 125 12.18 -11.11 -17.82
CA GLN A 125 11.00 -10.25 -17.60
C GLN A 125 9.71 -11.05 -17.81
N VAL A 126 8.95 -11.25 -16.73
CA VAL A 126 7.69 -11.99 -16.78
C VAL A 126 6.72 -11.13 -17.58
N ILE A 127 6.32 -11.60 -18.77
CA ILE A 127 5.42 -10.86 -19.66
C ILE A 127 3.98 -10.88 -19.14
N SER A 128 3.61 -11.91 -18.36
CA SER A 128 2.27 -12.04 -17.78
C SER A 128 2.09 -11.19 -16.53
N THR A 129 1.02 -10.39 -16.50
CA THR A 129 0.59 -9.57 -15.36
C THR A 129 -0.51 -10.23 -14.52
N GLY A 130 -1.09 -11.33 -15.01
CA GLY A 130 -2.27 -11.98 -14.41
C GLY A 130 -1.97 -13.06 -13.37
N GLY A 131 -0.72 -13.52 -13.26
CA GLY A 131 -0.33 -14.54 -12.29
C GLY A 131 -0.27 -14.00 -10.86
N ASP A 132 -1.01 -14.63 -9.94
CA ASP A 132 -0.90 -14.36 -8.51
C ASP A 132 0.48 -14.78 -7.95
N LEU A 133 0.90 -14.12 -6.88
CA LEU A 133 2.02 -14.55 -6.05
C LEU A 133 1.67 -15.87 -5.33
N GLN A 134 2.69 -16.53 -4.77
CA GLN A 134 2.50 -17.78 -4.04
C GLN A 134 1.47 -17.61 -2.91
N PRO A 135 0.50 -18.54 -2.73
CA PRO A 135 -0.51 -18.43 -1.68
C PRO A 135 0.10 -18.23 -0.29
N CYS A 136 -0.48 -17.33 0.50
CA CYS A 136 -0.02 -17.05 1.86
C CYS A 136 -1.24 -16.85 2.79
N ALA A 137 -1.39 -17.74 3.77
CA ALA A 137 -2.52 -17.72 4.72
C ALA A 137 -2.34 -16.71 5.87
N HIS A 138 -1.24 -15.95 5.90
CA HIS A 138 -0.99 -15.00 6.98
C HIS A 138 -2.06 -13.88 6.97
N ARG A 139 -2.56 -13.47 8.15
CA ARG A 139 -3.61 -12.44 8.29
C ARG A 139 -3.34 -11.18 7.45
N THR A 140 -2.13 -10.63 7.52
CA THR A 140 -1.71 -9.42 6.79
C THR A 140 -1.10 -9.69 5.40
N ALA A 141 -1.20 -10.92 4.88
CA ALA A 141 -0.84 -11.23 3.49
C ALA A 141 -1.79 -10.52 2.51
N GLY A 142 -1.53 -10.65 1.22
CA GLY A 142 -2.22 -9.89 0.19
C GLY A 142 -1.67 -8.46 0.05
N VAL A 143 -2.23 -7.74 -0.92
CA VAL A 143 -1.81 -6.36 -1.23
C VAL A 143 -2.70 -5.39 -0.46
N LEU A 144 -2.08 -4.46 0.27
CA LEU A 144 -2.79 -3.40 0.98
C LEU A 144 -2.81 -2.13 0.13
N TYR A 145 -3.93 -1.42 0.17
CA TYR A 145 -4.13 -0.15 -0.49
C TYR A 145 -4.64 0.85 0.55
N TYR A 146 -4.35 2.13 0.35
CA TYR A 146 -5.28 3.15 0.83
C TYR A 146 -5.76 4.02 -0.31
N PHE A 147 -6.94 4.58 -0.13
CA PHE A 147 -7.47 5.66 -0.95
C PHE A 147 -7.55 6.93 -0.09
N ASP A 148 -6.94 8.01 -0.56
CA ASP A 148 -6.90 9.31 0.10
C ASP A 148 -8.02 10.20 -0.45
N PHE A 149 -8.84 10.74 0.46
CA PHE A 149 -9.99 11.60 0.19
C PHE A 149 -9.76 12.96 0.83
N SER A 150 -10.09 14.01 0.08
CA SER A 150 -10.27 15.35 0.61
C SER A 150 -11.72 15.78 0.42
N LYS A 151 -12.13 16.86 1.10
CA LYS A 151 -13.49 17.40 0.97
C LYS A 151 -13.83 17.80 -0.46
N THR A 152 -12.87 18.29 -1.22
CA THR A 152 -13.09 18.98 -2.51
C THR A 152 -12.66 18.18 -3.73
N LYS A 153 -11.75 17.20 -3.60
CA LYS A 153 -11.29 16.43 -4.76
C LYS A 153 -12.30 15.34 -5.14
N PRO A 154 -12.73 15.27 -6.41
CA PRO A 154 -13.76 14.31 -6.84
C PRO A 154 -13.23 12.89 -7.00
N LYS A 155 -11.92 12.71 -7.16
CA LYS A 155 -11.27 11.39 -7.34
C LYS A 155 -10.36 11.09 -6.15
N PRO A 156 -10.40 9.85 -5.60
CA PRO A 156 -9.45 9.46 -4.57
C PRO A 156 -8.05 9.30 -5.15
N VAL A 157 -7.03 9.46 -4.30
CA VAL A 157 -5.64 9.18 -4.67
C VAL A 157 -5.22 7.82 -4.09
N PRO A 158 -4.97 6.81 -4.95
CA PRO A 158 -4.57 5.48 -4.49
C PRO A 158 -3.11 5.46 -4.04
N LYS A 159 -2.81 4.65 -3.03
CA LYS A 159 -1.47 4.18 -2.71
C LYS A 159 -1.52 2.67 -2.48
N VAL A 160 -0.62 1.94 -3.13
CA VAL A 160 -0.45 0.50 -2.92
C VAL A 160 0.71 0.24 -1.96
N TYR A 161 0.63 -0.83 -1.17
CA TYR A 161 1.65 -1.31 -0.25
C TYR A 161 2.06 -2.71 -0.71
N LEU A 162 3.22 -2.79 -1.35
CA LEU A 162 3.78 -4.03 -1.85
C LEU A 162 4.20 -4.92 -0.67
N PRO A 163 3.63 -6.14 -0.53
CA PRO A 163 3.75 -6.98 0.67
C PRO A 163 5.07 -7.77 0.74
N VAL A 164 6.21 -7.08 0.65
CA VAL A 164 7.53 -7.71 0.53
C VAL A 164 7.89 -8.65 1.68
N ARG A 165 7.37 -8.42 2.91
CA ARG A 165 7.59 -9.34 4.04
C ARG A 165 6.98 -10.72 3.86
N HIS A 166 6.00 -10.86 2.98
CA HIS A 166 5.23 -12.09 2.77
C HIS A 166 5.64 -12.84 1.51
N TYR A 167 6.14 -12.13 0.50
CA TYR A 167 6.37 -12.69 -0.84
C TYR A 167 7.78 -12.43 -1.39
N GLY A 168 8.63 -11.70 -0.67
CA GLY A 168 10.06 -11.60 -0.99
C GLY A 168 10.82 -12.88 -0.62
N LYS A 169 12.06 -13.02 -1.13
CA LYS A 169 12.91 -14.17 -0.77
C LYS A 169 13.67 -13.95 0.54
N SER A 170 14.18 -12.74 0.74
CA SER A 170 14.85 -12.29 1.96
C SER A 170 14.89 -10.77 1.99
N ASP A 171 15.10 -10.17 3.16
CA ASP A 171 15.26 -8.73 3.30
C ASP A 171 16.46 -8.20 2.47
N HIS A 172 17.54 -8.98 2.38
CA HIS A 172 18.68 -8.67 1.51
C HIS A 172 18.28 -8.62 0.03
N GLN A 173 17.53 -9.62 -0.46
CA GLN A 173 17.07 -9.64 -1.85
C GLN A 173 16.17 -8.44 -2.17
N ILE A 174 15.24 -8.11 -1.26
CA ILE A 174 14.35 -6.96 -1.41
C ILE A 174 15.17 -5.65 -1.47
N ALA A 175 16.14 -5.49 -0.57
CA ALA A 175 17.00 -4.30 -0.53
C ALA A 175 17.82 -4.17 -1.82
N THR A 176 18.43 -5.26 -2.29
CA THR A 176 19.21 -5.28 -3.53
C THR A 176 18.35 -4.94 -4.75
N ALA A 177 17.14 -5.50 -4.84
CA ALA A 177 16.20 -5.21 -5.92
C ALA A 177 15.81 -3.73 -5.95
N LEU A 178 15.43 -3.17 -4.80
CA LEU A 178 15.03 -1.77 -4.67
C LEU A 178 16.20 -0.81 -4.94
N CYS A 179 17.39 -1.08 -4.42
CA CYS A 179 18.59 -0.28 -4.72
C CYS A 179 18.94 -0.30 -6.20
N THR A 180 18.84 -1.46 -6.85
CA THR A 180 19.08 -1.58 -8.31
C THR A 180 18.05 -0.78 -9.10
N TYR A 181 16.77 -0.89 -8.73
CA TYR A 181 15.68 -0.13 -9.32
C TYR A 181 15.91 1.39 -9.22
N MET A 182 16.31 1.89 -8.04
CA MET A 182 16.62 3.29 -7.82
C MET A 182 17.84 3.76 -8.63
N LYS A 183 18.94 2.98 -8.64
CA LYS A 183 20.15 3.34 -9.40
C LYS A 183 19.89 3.48 -10.91
N ARG A 184 18.99 2.68 -11.48
CA ARG A 184 18.58 2.78 -12.91
C ARG A 184 17.78 4.04 -13.23
N ARG A 185 17.36 4.79 -12.22
CA ARG A 185 16.53 6.01 -12.32
C ARG A 185 17.26 7.23 -11.75
N ASP A 186 18.59 7.19 -11.75
CA ASP A 186 19.44 8.28 -11.25
C ASP A 186 19.17 8.65 -9.77
N LYS A 187 18.85 7.63 -8.97
CA LYS A 187 18.61 7.72 -7.51
C LYS A 187 19.69 6.99 -6.72
N GLN A 188 20.95 7.16 -7.13
CA GLN A 188 22.10 6.47 -6.53
C GLN A 188 22.31 6.90 -5.08
N GLN A 189 22.08 8.17 -4.76
CA GLN A 189 22.22 8.70 -3.40
C GLN A 189 21.17 8.11 -2.46
N GLU A 190 19.89 8.11 -2.87
CA GLU A 190 18.79 7.53 -2.09
C GLU A 190 19.00 6.03 -1.88
N ALA A 191 19.51 5.31 -2.90
CA ALA A 191 19.87 3.91 -2.79
C ALA A 191 20.98 3.64 -1.78
N HIS A 192 21.99 4.52 -1.73
CA HIS A 192 23.08 4.40 -0.76
C HIS A 192 22.58 4.67 0.67
N GLN A 193 21.84 5.76 0.88
CA GLN A 193 21.30 6.14 2.19
C GLN A 193 20.37 5.06 2.74
N TYR A 194 19.50 4.50 1.90
CA TYR A 194 18.61 3.41 2.28
C TYR A 194 19.38 2.17 2.76
N LEU A 195 20.38 1.74 1.98
CA LEU A 195 21.16 0.55 2.32
C LEU A 195 22.02 0.78 3.58
N SER A 196 22.55 1.99 3.77
CA SER A 196 23.27 2.36 5.01
C SER A 196 22.35 2.23 6.22
N ALA A 197 21.17 2.84 6.17
CA ALA A 197 20.20 2.79 7.27
C ALA A 197 19.79 1.35 7.61
N LEU A 198 19.60 0.47 6.63
CA LEU A 198 19.32 -0.94 6.90
C LEU A 198 20.50 -1.65 7.59
N LYS A 199 21.74 -1.39 7.17
CA LYS A 199 22.94 -2.00 7.76
C LYS A 199 23.28 -1.47 9.16
N GLU A 200 22.79 -0.27 9.50
CA GLU A 200 22.89 0.27 10.86
C GLU A 200 21.92 -0.42 11.84
N ILE A 201 20.79 -0.92 11.33
CA ILE A 201 19.74 -1.55 12.16
C ILE A 201 19.89 -3.07 12.22
N PHE A 202 20.34 -3.71 11.14
CA PHE A 202 20.38 -5.18 11.00
C PHE A 202 21.76 -5.68 10.58
N THR A 203 22.12 -6.87 11.05
CA THR A 203 23.31 -7.58 10.56
C THR A 203 23.09 -8.16 9.16
N SER A 204 24.17 -8.37 8.40
CA SER A 204 24.09 -9.03 7.08
C SER A 204 23.41 -10.39 7.17
N ARG A 205 23.72 -11.18 8.20
CA ARG A 205 23.12 -12.51 8.41
C ARG A 205 21.61 -12.45 8.60
N GLU A 206 21.10 -11.46 9.33
CA GLU A 206 19.65 -11.28 9.51
C GLU A 206 18.96 -10.89 8.21
N LEU A 207 19.57 -10.00 7.43
CA LEU A 207 19.01 -9.58 6.14
C LEU A 207 19.01 -10.73 5.13
N GLU A 208 20.05 -11.56 5.11
CA GLU A 208 20.19 -12.69 4.18
C GLU A 208 19.22 -13.83 4.48
N ASN A 209 18.98 -14.11 5.77
CA ASN A 209 18.28 -15.33 6.20
C ASN A 209 16.86 -15.09 6.73
N SER A 210 16.34 -13.86 6.70
CA SER A 210 15.01 -13.56 7.22
C SER A 210 14.21 -12.59 6.37
N LEU A 211 12.91 -12.50 6.71
CA LEU A 211 11.96 -11.53 6.20
C LEU A 211 11.36 -10.72 7.35
N GLY A 212 10.93 -9.50 7.06
CA GLY A 212 10.17 -8.67 7.97
C GLY A 212 10.93 -7.50 8.59
N ALA A 213 12.20 -7.28 8.23
CA ALA A 213 12.83 -5.97 8.44
C ALA A 213 12.15 -4.91 7.55
N GLN A 214 11.83 -5.26 6.31
CA GLN A 214 10.99 -4.45 5.41
C GLN A 214 9.55 -4.97 5.46
N THR A 215 8.64 -4.20 6.05
CA THR A 215 7.22 -4.59 6.15
C THR A 215 6.51 -4.39 4.81
N TYR A 216 6.64 -3.20 4.24
CA TYR A 216 6.04 -2.80 2.96
C TYR A 216 6.96 -1.88 2.18
N ILE A 217 6.87 -1.95 0.86
CA ILE A 217 7.29 -0.88 -0.06
C ILE A 217 6.00 -0.27 -0.60
N ALA A 218 5.70 0.97 -0.22
CA ALA A 218 4.47 1.62 -0.65
C ALA A 218 4.71 2.55 -1.84
N CYS A 219 3.80 2.51 -2.82
CA CYS A 219 3.90 3.26 -4.06
C CYS A 219 2.63 4.08 -4.29
N ALA A 220 2.78 5.38 -4.50
CA ALA A 220 1.70 6.26 -4.96
C ALA A 220 2.04 6.80 -6.35
N ILE A 221 1.02 7.08 -7.15
CA ILE A 221 1.19 7.75 -8.44
C ILE A 221 0.80 9.22 -8.27
N LYS A 222 1.73 10.13 -8.57
CA LYS A 222 1.50 11.58 -8.47
C LYS A 222 2.11 12.26 -9.69
N GLY A 223 1.29 12.96 -10.47
CA GLY A 223 1.74 13.67 -11.68
C GLY A 223 2.45 12.75 -12.68
N GLY A 224 1.91 11.54 -12.90
CA GLY A 224 2.53 10.55 -13.80
C GLY A 224 3.83 9.91 -13.30
N GLN A 225 4.23 10.16 -12.05
CA GLN A 225 5.45 9.62 -11.45
C GLN A 225 5.15 8.67 -10.29
N LEU A 226 6.00 7.67 -10.10
CA LEU A 226 5.94 6.73 -8.99
C LEU A 226 6.69 7.28 -7.76
N MET A 227 5.96 7.48 -6.66
CA MET A 227 6.49 7.91 -5.38
C MET A 227 6.59 6.72 -4.43
N ILE A 228 7.80 6.40 -3.97
CA ILE A 228 8.08 5.25 -3.10
C ILE A 228 8.21 5.68 -1.63
N THR A 229 7.68 4.88 -0.70
CA THR A 229 7.83 5.04 0.75
C THR A 229 8.14 3.69 1.37
N LEU A 230 9.14 3.61 2.24
CA LEU A 230 9.61 2.37 2.84
C LEU A 230 9.11 2.26 4.28
N TYR A 231 8.60 1.09 4.66
CA TYR A 231 8.17 0.79 6.02
C TYR A 231 9.12 -0.25 6.61
N ILE A 232 10.07 0.23 7.42
CA ILE A 232 11.07 -0.60 8.09
C ILE A 232 10.56 -0.92 9.51
N ASN A 233 10.66 -2.17 9.91
CA ASN A 233 10.41 -2.62 11.27
C ASN A 233 11.75 -2.86 11.98
N PRO A 234 12.23 -1.92 12.80
CA PRO A 234 13.54 -2.00 13.43
C PRO A 234 13.64 -3.06 14.52
N ARG A 235 12.57 -3.82 14.79
CA ARG A 235 12.61 -4.99 15.68
C ARG A 235 13.12 -4.66 17.11
N ILE A 236 12.86 -3.43 17.57
CA ILE A 236 13.37 -2.87 18.84
C ILE A 236 12.98 -3.66 20.11
N TYR A 237 12.00 -4.55 20.02
CA TYR A 237 11.56 -5.42 21.12
C TYR A 237 11.96 -6.90 20.94
N SER A 238 12.81 -7.20 19.96
CA SER A 238 13.35 -8.55 19.78
C SER A 238 14.40 -8.80 20.85
N LYS A 239 14.35 -9.96 21.52
CA LYS A 239 15.48 -10.40 22.34
C LYS A 239 16.73 -10.46 21.45
N PRO A 240 17.87 -9.88 21.86
CA PRO A 240 19.12 -10.09 21.14
C PRO A 240 19.35 -11.59 21.04
N ALA A 241 19.57 -12.10 19.83
CA ALA A 241 20.17 -13.43 19.71
C ALA A 241 21.50 -13.36 20.45
N SER A 242 21.67 -14.19 21.47
CA SER A 242 22.93 -14.33 22.20
C SER A 242 24.04 -14.47 21.17
N ARG A 243 24.96 -13.49 21.13
CA ARG A 243 26.19 -13.60 20.35
C ARG A 243 26.96 -14.78 20.96
N LEU A 244 26.88 -15.94 20.32
CA LEU A 244 27.80 -17.06 20.52
C LEU A 244 29.01 -16.84 19.62
#